data_AF-A0A1X0ZGM6-F1
#
_entry.id   AF-A0A1X0ZGM6-F1
#
_cell.length_a   1.000
_cell.length_b   1.000
_cell.length_c   1.000
_cell.angle_alpha   90.00
_cell.angle_beta   90.00
_cell.angle_gamma   90.00
#
_symmetry.space_group_name_H-M   'P 1'
#
loop_
_entity.id
_entity.type
_entity.pdbx_description
1 polymer ?
#
loop_
_entity_poly.entity_id
_entity_poly.type
_entity_poly.pdbx_seq_one_letter_code
_entity_poly.pdbx_strand_id
1 'polypeptide(L)'
;MASQQYRDTGLSALAAKLDKSTLPVSERACLVTLPDGTSRLGATQVTQSIHHGGEYAGALFCRVAFRFAGEEAEYANAYSSTEDVVWMIVDHKKGLIQFGPDEGVFIRHRGLGIGSYILGQLLRMLHSGSIQGSCRITTSKLPLHGALSWLPPAEVVQNEQRLESVLRSAGFYYSSAAGERVIGARKASDLRSYWNGEKIRFLNPAQLFDTAAAAVSACAQTKLENEAQAQTIEDLGRDLSFARDEVSKVTSAFELALSTHASFEEAGQLREEQLNAEIKCLNDAKVELERELEAARLAFPNDQLSNPTPPPQPARVGSVPKSRLVLELGQSARTAVWAYLAAFCVLGICALAVLGTR
;
A
#
# COMPACT_ATOMS: atom_id res chain seq x y z
N MET A 1 -32.64 0.47 57.46
CA MET A 1 -32.41 0.59 56.00
C MET A 1 -31.19 -0.23 55.68
N ALA A 2 -31.34 -1.36 54.97
CA ALA A 2 -30.24 -2.26 54.66
C ALA A 2 -29.32 -1.62 53.61
N SER A 3 -28.01 -1.64 53.86
CA SER A 3 -27.02 -1.23 52.87
C SER A 3 -27.22 -2.08 51.61
N GLN A 4 -27.50 -1.43 50.47
CA GLN A 4 -27.42 -2.11 49.18
C GLN A 4 -25.95 -2.52 49.00
N GLN A 5 -25.63 -3.78 49.29
CA GLN A 5 -24.36 -4.37 48.88
C GLN A 5 -24.36 -4.42 47.35
N TYR A 6 -23.65 -3.45 46.75
CA TYR A 6 -23.50 -3.32 45.31
C TYR A 6 -22.79 -4.56 44.73
N ARG A 7 -21.83 -5.15 45.47
CA ARG A 7 -21.13 -6.39 45.10
C ARG A 7 -20.84 -7.27 46.31
N ASP A 8 -20.75 -8.57 46.09
CA ASP A 8 -20.30 -9.54 47.08
C ASP A 8 -18.79 -9.74 46.93
N THR A 9 -18.02 -9.23 47.90
CA THR A 9 -16.55 -9.28 47.87
C THR A 9 -16.00 -10.71 47.96
N GLY A 10 -16.71 -11.61 48.65
CA GLY A 10 -16.34 -13.02 48.73
C GLY A 10 -16.52 -13.72 47.38
N LEU A 11 -17.62 -13.41 46.68
CA LEU A 11 -17.90 -13.96 45.36
C LEU A 11 -16.94 -13.41 44.29
N SER A 12 -16.58 -12.12 44.35
CA SER A 12 -15.49 -11.51 43.57
C SER A 12 -14.16 -12.26 43.75
N ALA A 13 -13.76 -12.49 45.00
CA ALA A 13 -12.49 -13.15 45.31
C ALA A 13 -12.47 -14.61 44.81
N LEU A 14 -13.61 -15.30 44.89
CA LEU A 14 -13.76 -16.63 44.32
C LEU A 14 -13.64 -16.62 42.79
N ALA A 15 -14.30 -15.68 42.11
CA ALA A 15 -14.21 -15.54 40.66
C ALA A 15 -12.76 -15.31 40.20
N ALA A 16 -12.03 -14.41 40.88
CA ALA A 16 -10.61 -14.15 40.58
C ALA A 16 -9.71 -15.38 40.81
N LYS A 17 -10.04 -16.23 41.79
CA LYS A 17 -9.34 -17.51 42.01
C LYS A 17 -9.65 -18.51 40.90
N LEU A 18 -10.92 -18.62 40.52
CA LEU A 18 -11.36 -19.55 39.48
C LEU A 18 -10.79 -19.18 38.10
N ASP A 19 -10.78 -17.89 37.76
CA ASP A 19 -10.22 -17.37 36.50
C ASP A 19 -8.79 -17.86 36.23
N LYS A 20 -7.97 -17.97 37.28
CA LYS A 20 -6.57 -18.44 37.19
C LYS A 20 -6.42 -19.97 37.12
N SER A 21 -7.41 -20.73 37.60
CA SER A 21 -7.28 -22.18 37.79
C SER A 21 -8.05 -23.02 36.76
N THR A 22 -8.88 -22.40 35.93
CA THR A 22 -9.82 -23.12 35.08
C THR A 22 -9.31 -23.31 33.66
N LEU A 23 -9.41 -24.54 33.17
CA LEU A 23 -9.10 -24.90 31.79
C LEU A 23 -10.24 -24.50 30.84
N PRO A 24 -9.92 -24.11 29.59
CA PRO A 24 -10.93 -23.77 28.61
C PRO A 24 -11.74 -25.01 28.19
N VAL A 25 -13.04 -24.79 27.98
CA VAL A 25 -14.00 -25.84 27.58
C VAL A 25 -14.19 -25.87 26.07
N SER A 26 -14.19 -24.71 25.42
CA SER A 26 -14.34 -24.63 23.96
C SER A 26 -13.70 -23.37 23.39
N GLU A 27 -13.29 -23.44 22.13
CA GLU A 27 -12.95 -22.28 21.32
C GLU A 27 -13.92 -22.14 20.15
N ARG A 28 -14.21 -20.89 19.79
CA ARG A 28 -15.12 -20.54 18.69
C ARG A 28 -14.48 -19.49 17.81
N ALA A 29 -14.54 -19.70 16.51
CA ALA A 29 -14.03 -18.75 15.54
C ALA A 29 -15.08 -17.69 15.16
N CYS A 30 -14.59 -16.52 14.77
CA CYS A 30 -15.39 -15.44 14.24
C CYS A 30 -14.57 -14.62 13.23
N LEU A 31 -15.26 -13.91 12.35
CA LEU A 31 -14.65 -12.90 11.50
C LEU A 31 -14.91 -11.52 12.08
N VAL A 32 -13.87 -10.72 12.13
CA VAL A 32 -13.91 -9.32 12.56
C VAL A 32 -13.66 -8.45 11.34
N THR A 33 -14.61 -7.58 11.03
CA THR A 33 -14.49 -6.58 9.98
C THR A 33 -13.69 -5.39 10.51
N LEU A 34 -12.56 -5.11 9.87
CA LEU A 34 -11.67 -4.00 10.17
C LEU A 34 -12.18 -2.68 9.57
N PRO A 35 -11.67 -1.52 10.02
CA PRO A 35 -12.10 -0.21 9.51
C PRO A 35 -11.82 0.02 8.03
N ASP A 36 -10.83 -0.68 7.47
CA ASP A 36 -10.48 -0.67 6.04
C ASP A 36 -11.41 -1.55 5.18
N GLY A 37 -12.38 -2.24 5.80
CA GLY A 37 -13.30 -3.16 5.14
C GLY A 37 -12.77 -4.59 5.00
N THR A 38 -11.53 -4.85 5.39
CA THR A 38 -10.97 -6.20 5.38
C THR A 38 -11.52 -7.03 6.54
N SER A 39 -11.41 -8.37 6.45
CA SER A 39 -11.86 -9.28 7.49
C SER A 39 -10.69 -10.05 8.07
N ARG A 40 -10.63 -10.15 9.40
CA ARG A 40 -9.64 -10.95 10.13
C ARG A 40 -10.29 -12.03 10.96
N LEU A 41 -9.59 -13.15 11.11
CA LEU A 41 -10.04 -14.26 11.94
C LEU A 41 -9.76 -13.95 13.42
N GLY A 42 -10.80 -14.04 14.23
CA GLY A 42 -10.74 -13.96 15.69
C GLY A 42 -11.19 -15.28 16.31
N ALA A 43 -10.73 -15.54 17.53
CA ALA A 43 -11.13 -16.69 18.33
C ALA A 43 -11.61 -16.23 19.71
N THR A 44 -12.68 -16.84 20.19
CA THR A 44 -13.15 -16.72 21.58
C THR A 44 -12.97 -18.03 22.30
N GLN A 45 -12.34 -17.97 23.47
CA GLN A 45 -12.21 -19.07 24.40
C GLN A 45 -13.27 -18.95 25.49
N VAL A 46 -13.99 -20.04 25.69
CA VAL A 46 -15.02 -20.18 26.72
C VAL A 46 -14.51 -21.10 27.80
N THR A 47 -14.56 -20.62 29.05
CA THR A 47 -14.21 -21.38 30.23
C THR A 47 -15.43 -21.49 31.14
N GLN A 48 -15.68 -22.68 31.67
CA GLN A 48 -16.79 -22.95 32.60
C GLN A 48 -16.32 -23.88 33.71
N SER A 49 -16.66 -23.56 34.96
CA SER A 49 -16.27 -24.37 36.12
C SER A 49 -17.29 -24.26 37.25
N ILE A 50 -17.50 -25.36 37.97
CA ILE A 50 -18.35 -25.40 39.15
C ILE A 50 -17.44 -25.46 40.38
N HIS A 51 -17.66 -24.56 41.32
CA HIS A 51 -16.96 -24.59 42.60
C HIS A 51 -17.56 -25.66 43.51
N HIS A 52 -16.75 -26.56 44.05
CA HIS A 52 -17.25 -27.69 44.86
C HIS A 52 -17.09 -27.51 46.39
N GLY A 53 -16.41 -26.47 46.87
CA GLY A 53 -16.05 -26.31 48.28
C GLY A 53 -16.55 -25.02 48.93
N GLY A 54 -16.41 -24.93 50.26
CA GLY A 54 -16.64 -23.69 51.01
C GLY A 54 -18.07 -23.13 50.98
N GLU A 55 -18.19 -21.85 51.34
CA GLU A 55 -19.47 -21.12 51.43
C GLU A 55 -20.23 -21.10 50.09
N TYR A 56 -19.49 -20.98 48.98
CA TYR A 56 -20.01 -20.86 47.62
C TYR A 56 -20.03 -22.20 46.85
N ALA A 57 -20.04 -23.34 47.54
CA ALA A 57 -20.12 -24.63 46.88
C ALA A 57 -21.39 -24.71 45.99
N GLY A 58 -21.22 -25.08 44.73
CA GLY A 58 -22.23 -25.08 43.68
C GLY A 58 -22.21 -23.83 42.80
N ALA A 59 -21.38 -22.81 43.10
CA ALA A 59 -21.29 -21.63 42.26
C ALA A 59 -20.69 -21.95 40.88
N LEU A 60 -21.32 -21.42 39.83
CA LEU A 60 -20.91 -21.61 38.44
C LEU A 60 -20.14 -20.38 37.95
N PHE A 61 -18.89 -20.58 37.57
CA PHE A 61 -18.06 -19.57 36.92
C PHE A 61 -18.07 -19.76 35.40
N CYS A 62 -18.23 -18.67 34.66
CA CYS A 62 -18.14 -18.63 33.21
C CYS A 62 -17.27 -17.45 32.77
N ARG A 63 -16.39 -17.68 31.81
CA ARG A 63 -15.49 -16.66 31.26
C ARG A 63 -15.44 -16.77 29.76
N VAL A 64 -15.41 -15.63 29.09
CA VAL A 64 -15.18 -15.50 27.65
C VAL A 64 -13.99 -14.57 27.44
N ALA A 65 -12.96 -15.07 26.77
CA ALA A 65 -11.80 -14.30 26.36
C ALA A 65 -11.70 -14.27 24.83
N PHE A 66 -11.16 -13.20 24.27
CA PHE A 66 -10.97 -13.02 22.83
C PHE A 66 -9.49 -12.85 22.46
N ARG A 67 -9.13 -13.31 21.26
CA ARG A 67 -7.85 -13.04 20.60
C ARG A 67 -8.03 -12.98 19.09
N PHE A 68 -7.10 -12.33 18.41
CA PHE A 68 -6.94 -12.54 16.97
C PHE A 68 -6.19 -13.85 16.68
N ALA A 69 -6.46 -14.43 15.51
CA ALA A 69 -5.74 -15.57 14.99
C ALA A 69 -4.69 -15.10 13.97
N GLY A 70 -3.50 -15.71 14.00
CA GLY A 70 -2.38 -15.39 13.11
C GLY A 70 -1.09 -15.09 13.89
N GLU A 71 0.00 -14.92 13.14
CA GLU A 71 1.32 -14.54 13.67
C GLU A 71 1.56 -13.02 13.58
N GLU A 72 0.61 -12.26 13.03
CA GLU A 72 0.80 -10.82 12.83
C GLU A 72 0.89 -10.06 14.16
N ALA A 73 1.97 -9.29 14.31
CA ALA A 73 2.28 -8.55 15.53
C ALA A 73 1.35 -7.35 15.78
N GLU A 74 0.55 -6.94 14.79
CA GLU A 74 -0.34 -5.77 14.90
C GLU A 74 -1.47 -6.00 15.92
N TYR A 75 -1.89 -7.25 16.11
CA TYR A 75 -2.96 -7.62 17.04
C TYR A 75 -2.46 -8.64 18.06
N ALA A 76 -2.96 -8.53 19.28
CA ALA A 76 -2.57 -9.47 20.32
C ALA A 76 -3.17 -10.85 20.04
N ASN A 77 -2.30 -11.82 19.80
CA ASN A 77 -2.68 -13.18 19.39
C ASN A 77 -2.79 -14.16 20.57
N ALA A 78 -2.61 -13.68 21.80
CA ALA A 78 -2.73 -14.47 23.02
C ALA A 78 -3.94 -14.05 23.85
N TYR A 79 -4.58 -15.04 24.48
CA TYR A 79 -5.59 -14.76 25.49
C TYR A 79 -4.95 -14.10 26.71
N SER A 80 -5.61 -13.06 27.22
CA SER A 80 -5.22 -12.37 28.44
C SER A 80 -6.22 -12.64 29.55
N SER A 81 -5.77 -12.65 30.81
CA SER A 81 -6.64 -12.71 31.99
C SER A 81 -7.20 -11.33 32.38
N THR A 82 -6.67 -10.25 31.81
CA THR A 82 -7.06 -8.87 32.13
C THR A 82 -7.61 -8.11 30.92
N GLU A 83 -7.25 -8.52 29.71
CA GLU A 83 -7.62 -7.85 28.47
C GLU A 83 -8.52 -8.74 27.61
N ASP A 84 -9.44 -8.12 26.88
CA ASP A 84 -10.39 -8.77 25.97
C ASP A 84 -11.17 -9.92 26.63
N VAL A 85 -11.48 -9.77 27.92
CA VAL A 85 -12.06 -10.82 28.76
C VAL A 85 -13.24 -10.28 29.58
N VAL A 86 -14.26 -11.12 29.71
CA VAL A 86 -15.41 -10.88 30.60
C VAL A 86 -15.76 -12.18 31.29
N TRP A 87 -16.19 -12.10 32.54
CA TRP A 87 -16.65 -13.26 33.28
C TRP A 87 -17.93 -12.98 34.05
N MET A 88 -18.64 -14.04 34.38
CA MET A 88 -19.72 -14.04 35.36
C MET A 88 -19.54 -15.20 36.32
N ILE A 89 -20.02 -15.01 37.54
CA ILE A 89 -20.16 -16.06 38.52
C ILE A 89 -21.60 -16.07 39.04
N VAL A 90 -22.19 -17.26 39.08
CA VAL A 90 -23.57 -17.51 39.45
C VAL A 90 -23.58 -18.32 40.74
N ASP A 91 -24.03 -17.71 41.82
CA ASP A 91 -24.33 -18.42 43.07
C ASP A 91 -25.80 -18.78 43.11
N HIS A 92 -26.12 -20.04 42.79
CA HIS A 92 -27.48 -20.56 42.83
C HIS A 92 -28.06 -20.63 44.24
N LYS A 93 -27.24 -20.75 45.29
CA LYS A 93 -27.71 -20.81 46.68
C LYS A 93 -28.20 -19.45 47.15
N LYS A 94 -27.43 -18.40 46.85
CA LYS A 94 -27.80 -17.00 47.17
C LYS A 94 -28.66 -16.34 46.09
N GLY A 95 -28.91 -17.03 44.97
CA GLY A 95 -29.65 -16.53 43.82
C GLY A 95 -29.03 -15.26 43.24
N LEU A 96 -27.70 -15.21 43.13
CA LEU A 96 -26.94 -14.01 42.77
C LEU A 96 -26.09 -14.25 41.51
N ILE A 97 -26.06 -13.28 40.60
CA ILE A 97 -25.15 -13.25 39.47
C ILE A 97 -24.28 -12.01 39.59
N GLN A 98 -22.96 -12.21 39.51
CA GLN A 98 -22.01 -11.12 39.48
C GLN A 98 -21.17 -11.17 38.21
N PHE A 99 -21.04 -10.01 37.55
CA PHE A 99 -20.22 -9.82 36.36
C PHE A 99 -18.91 -9.12 36.73
N GLY A 100 -17.85 -9.47 36.01
CA GLY A 100 -16.55 -8.79 36.06
C GLY A 100 -15.83 -8.80 34.72
N PRO A 101 -14.59 -8.27 34.66
CA PRO A 101 -13.68 -8.04 35.78
C PRO A 101 -14.05 -6.88 36.71
N ASP A 102 -13.46 -6.88 37.91
CA ASP A 102 -13.73 -5.86 38.93
C ASP A 102 -13.12 -4.50 38.57
N GLU A 103 -11.97 -4.52 37.92
CA GLU A 103 -11.27 -3.35 37.40
C GLU A 103 -11.89 -2.81 36.10
N GLY A 104 -12.96 -3.46 35.62
CA GLY A 104 -13.59 -3.19 34.34
C GLY A 104 -13.04 -4.05 33.21
N VAL A 105 -13.64 -3.88 32.03
CA VAL A 105 -13.27 -4.62 30.82
C VAL A 105 -12.34 -3.76 29.99
N PHE A 106 -11.10 -4.22 29.80
CA PHE A 106 -10.14 -3.59 28.90
C PHE A 106 -10.20 -4.25 27.53
N ILE A 107 -10.52 -3.49 26.49
CA ILE A 107 -10.52 -3.99 25.10
C ILE A 107 -9.34 -3.37 24.36
N ARG A 108 -8.40 -4.20 23.93
CA ARG A 108 -7.17 -3.75 23.23
C ARG A 108 -7.50 -3.03 21.94
N HIS A 109 -8.37 -3.62 21.13
CA HIS A 109 -8.70 -3.14 19.79
C HIS A 109 -10.08 -2.44 19.81
N ARG A 110 -10.04 -1.16 20.19
CA ARG A 110 -11.24 -0.32 20.34
C ARG A 110 -12.01 -0.20 19.03
N GLY A 111 -13.34 -0.08 19.12
CA GLY A 111 -14.20 0.20 17.97
C GLY A 111 -14.55 -1.01 17.10
N LEU A 112 -13.89 -2.15 17.26
CA LEU A 112 -14.16 -3.38 16.49
C LEU A 112 -15.36 -4.21 16.98
N GLY A 113 -16.03 -3.77 18.05
CA GLY A 113 -17.20 -4.47 18.60
C GLY A 113 -16.88 -5.67 19.51
N ILE A 114 -15.60 -5.95 19.77
CA ILE A 114 -15.13 -7.10 20.58
C ILE A 114 -15.83 -7.15 21.94
N GLY A 115 -15.84 -6.04 22.68
CA GLY A 115 -16.46 -5.97 24.01
C GLY A 115 -17.95 -6.36 24.02
N SER A 116 -18.72 -5.89 23.04
CA SER A 116 -20.13 -6.27 22.90
C SER A 116 -20.30 -7.75 22.54
N TYR A 117 -19.39 -8.29 21.73
CA TYR A 117 -19.43 -9.69 21.31
C TYR A 117 -19.12 -10.65 22.47
N ILE A 118 -18.05 -10.42 23.22
CA ILE A 118 -17.69 -11.28 24.36
C ILE A 118 -18.75 -11.23 25.47
N LEU A 119 -19.35 -10.05 25.73
CA LEU A 119 -20.50 -9.94 26.62
C LEU A 119 -21.71 -10.69 26.08
N GLY A 120 -22.01 -10.55 24.78
CA GLY A 120 -23.11 -11.27 24.13
C GLY A 120 -22.96 -12.80 24.22
N GLN A 121 -21.74 -13.32 24.08
CA GLN A 121 -21.45 -14.75 24.28
C GLN A 121 -21.66 -15.18 25.74
N LEU A 122 -21.22 -14.36 26.70
CA LEU A 122 -21.42 -14.64 28.12
C LEU A 122 -22.92 -14.69 28.49
N LEU A 123 -23.71 -13.74 27.97
CA LEU A 123 -25.16 -13.71 28.14
C LEU A 123 -25.85 -14.88 27.42
N ARG A 124 -25.33 -15.32 26.29
CA ARG A 124 -25.81 -16.53 25.62
C ARG A 124 -25.61 -17.76 26.51
N MET A 125 -24.45 -17.87 27.18
CA MET A 125 -24.20 -18.95 28.14
C MET A 125 -25.16 -18.93 29.32
N LEU A 126 -25.49 -17.73 29.81
CA LEU A 126 -26.46 -17.52 30.88
C LEU A 126 -27.83 -18.11 30.50
N HIS A 127 -28.26 -17.96 29.25
CA HIS A 127 -29.53 -18.49 28.75
C HIS A 127 -29.49 -19.97 28.35
N SER A 128 -28.34 -20.49 27.90
CA SER A 128 -28.23 -21.87 27.41
C SER A 128 -28.02 -22.92 28.51
N GLY A 129 -27.68 -22.50 29.73
CA GLY A 129 -27.41 -23.41 30.85
C GLY A 129 -28.65 -23.75 31.69
N SER A 130 -28.48 -24.62 32.69
CA SER A 130 -29.45 -24.85 33.78
C SER A 130 -29.59 -23.65 34.72
N ILE A 131 -29.16 -22.46 34.29
CA ILE A 131 -29.28 -21.20 35.02
C ILE A 131 -30.69 -20.65 34.78
N GLN A 132 -31.68 -21.51 34.98
CA GLN A 132 -33.10 -21.20 34.88
C GLN A 132 -33.59 -20.93 36.30
N GLY A 133 -33.28 -19.73 36.79
CA GLY A 133 -33.70 -19.30 38.12
C GLY A 133 -33.84 -17.79 38.19
N SER A 134 -34.63 -17.31 39.14
CA SER A 134 -34.79 -15.88 39.46
C SER A 134 -33.55 -15.30 40.15
N CYS A 135 -32.36 -15.54 39.60
CA CYS A 135 -31.14 -14.98 40.15
C CYS A 135 -31.11 -13.47 39.87
N ARG A 136 -30.82 -12.69 40.91
CA ARG A 136 -30.66 -11.24 40.82
C ARG A 136 -29.25 -10.89 40.39
N ILE A 137 -29.11 -9.83 39.60
CA ILE A 137 -27.80 -9.36 39.16
C ILE A 137 -27.29 -8.32 40.15
N THR A 138 -26.04 -8.44 40.60
CA THR A 138 -25.38 -7.44 41.45
C THR A 138 -25.22 -6.12 40.70
N THR A 139 -25.63 -5.03 41.33
CA THR A 139 -25.53 -3.68 40.75
C THR A 139 -24.13 -3.11 40.95
N SER A 140 -23.44 -2.71 39.89
CA SER A 140 -22.10 -2.14 40.01
C SER A 140 -22.11 -0.63 39.82
N LYS A 141 -21.35 0.10 40.64
CA LYS A 141 -21.12 1.54 40.45
C LYS A 141 -20.14 1.78 39.31
N LEU A 142 -20.35 2.87 38.57
CA LEU A 142 -19.51 3.34 37.49
C LEU A 142 -18.86 4.69 37.86
N PRO A 143 -17.63 4.97 37.38
CA PRO A 143 -16.78 4.05 36.61
C PRO A 143 -16.24 2.91 37.47
N LEU A 144 -16.11 1.72 36.88
CA LEU A 144 -15.39 0.63 37.53
C LEU A 144 -13.93 1.07 37.72
N HIS A 145 -13.36 0.77 38.89
CA HIS A 145 -12.06 1.29 39.31
C HIS A 145 -10.98 0.91 38.28
N GLY A 146 -10.24 1.88 37.73
CA GLY A 146 -9.17 1.60 36.73
C GLY A 146 -9.63 1.45 35.28
N ALA A 147 -10.93 1.28 35.02
CA ALA A 147 -11.45 1.05 33.67
C ALA A 147 -11.29 2.24 32.70
N LEU A 148 -11.06 3.45 33.21
CA LEU A 148 -10.94 4.68 32.43
C LEU A 148 -9.54 5.31 32.50
N SER A 149 -8.65 4.84 33.38
CA SER A 149 -7.35 5.50 33.61
C SER A 149 -6.36 5.37 32.45
N TRP A 150 -6.63 4.46 31.51
CA TRP A 150 -5.82 4.22 30.31
C TRP A 150 -6.36 4.96 29.06
N LEU A 151 -7.50 5.65 29.20
CA LEU A 151 -8.12 6.40 28.10
C LEU A 151 -7.70 7.88 28.15
N PRO A 152 -7.38 8.51 27.00
CA PRO A 152 -7.24 9.96 26.93
C PRO A 152 -8.53 10.66 27.41
N PRO A 153 -8.46 11.79 28.14
CA PRO A 153 -9.64 12.45 28.71
C PRO A 153 -10.73 12.79 27.69
N ALA A 154 -10.34 13.13 26.45
CA ALA A 154 -11.26 13.44 25.36
C ALA A 154 -12.07 12.21 24.88
N GLU A 155 -11.54 11.00 25.06
CA GLU A 155 -12.18 9.75 24.62
C GLU A 155 -13.04 9.09 25.71
N VAL A 156 -12.86 9.48 26.97
CA VAL A 156 -13.61 8.92 28.11
C VAL A 156 -15.12 9.06 27.88
N VAL A 157 -15.59 10.25 27.51
CA VAL A 157 -17.02 10.53 27.30
C VAL A 157 -17.59 9.67 26.16
N GLN A 158 -16.85 9.52 25.06
CA GLN A 158 -17.29 8.69 23.94
C GLN A 158 -17.33 7.20 24.33
N ASN A 159 -16.36 6.73 25.10
CA ASN A 159 -16.33 5.35 25.58
C ASN A 159 -17.49 5.07 26.53
N GLU A 160 -17.82 6.00 27.42
CA GLU A 160 -18.98 5.89 28.31
C GLU A 160 -20.29 5.80 27.54
N GLN A 161 -20.48 6.63 26.51
CA GLN A 161 -21.66 6.58 25.64
C GLN A 161 -21.77 5.24 24.90
N ARG A 162 -20.63 4.71 24.41
CA ARG A 162 -20.59 3.39 23.76
C ARG A 162 -20.94 2.27 24.75
N LEU A 163 -20.38 2.32 25.96
CA LEU A 163 -20.64 1.36 27.03
C LEU A 163 -22.12 1.37 27.42
N GLU A 164 -22.70 2.55 27.62
CA GLU A 164 -24.11 2.72 27.93
C GLU A 164 -25.01 2.15 26.82
N SER A 165 -24.70 2.45 25.56
CA SER A 165 -25.44 1.93 24.41
C SER A 165 -25.42 0.39 24.35
N VAL A 166 -24.24 -0.21 24.53
CA VAL A 166 -24.07 -1.68 24.53
C VAL A 166 -24.84 -2.31 25.69
N LEU A 167 -24.70 -1.77 26.90
CA LEU A 167 -25.32 -2.35 28.09
C LEU A 167 -26.85 -2.20 28.06
N ARG A 168 -27.38 -1.05 27.61
CA ARG A 168 -28.82 -0.87 27.38
C ARG A 168 -29.35 -1.85 26.33
N SER A 169 -28.62 -2.03 25.22
CA SER A 169 -29.00 -2.99 24.17
C SER A 169 -29.01 -4.44 24.66
N ALA A 170 -28.11 -4.75 25.61
CA ALA A 170 -28.05 -6.05 26.28
C ALA A 170 -29.08 -6.23 27.41
N GLY A 171 -29.92 -5.22 27.70
CA GLY A 171 -31.00 -5.30 28.71
C GLY A 171 -30.62 -4.81 30.11
N PHE A 172 -29.42 -4.28 30.31
CA PHE A 172 -29.04 -3.63 31.57
C PHE A 172 -29.70 -2.26 31.67
N TYR A 173 -30.15 -1.88 32.86
CA TYR A 173 -30.51 -0.50 33.12
C TYR A 173 -29.25 0.29 33.48
N TYR A 174 -29.17 1.49 32.93
CA TYR A 174 -28.16 2.49 33.26
C TYR A 174 -28.87 3.60 34.05
N SER A 175 -28.57 3.73 35.34
CA SER A 175 -29.14 4.77 36.19
C SER A 175 -28.06 5.76 36.60
N SER A 176 -28.36 7.06 36.51
CA SER A 176 -27.51 8.14 37.01
C SER A 176 -28.17 8.92 38.17
N ALA A 177 -29.22 8.34 38.77
CA ALA A 177 -29.96 9.00 39.84
C ALA A 177 -29.08 9.16 41.08
N ALA A 178 -29.08 10.36 41.68
CA ALA A 178 -28.29 10.75 42.87
C ALA A 178 -26.77 10.94 42.66
N GLY A 179 -26.33 11.24 41.43
CA GLY A 179 -24.93 11.60 41.15
C GLY A 179 -23.97 10.41 41.07
N GLU A 180 -24.44 9.20 41.39
CA GLU A 180 -23.72 7.96 41.17
C GLU A 180 -24.29 7.23 39.96
N ARG A 181 -23.41 6.81 39.05
CA ARG A 181 -23.80 5.99 37.90
C ARG A 181 -23.81 4.53 38.34
N VAL A 182 -24.90 3.83 38.10
CA VAL A 182 -25.09 2.43 38.50
C VAL A 182 -25.59 1.62 37.32
N ILE A 183 -25.01 0.44 37.15
CA ILE A 183 -25.44 -0.54 36.16
C ILE A 183 -25.93 -1.80 36.84
N GLY A 184 -27.01 -2.38 36.31
CA GLY A 184 -27.55 -3.64 36.78
C GLY A 184 -28.66 -4.15 35.87
N ALA A 185 -29.25 -5.28 36.22
CA ALA A 185 -30.51 -5.71 35.63
C ALA A 185 -31.43 -6.26 36.71
N ARG A 186 -32.74 -6.17 36.48
CA ARG A 186 -33.74 -6.62 37.45
C ARG A 186 -33.78 -8.14 37.53
N LYS A 187 -33.70 -8.81 36.38
CA LYS A 187 -33.71 -10.27 36.26
C LYS A 187 -32.75 -10.70 35.16
N ALA A 188 -32.19 -11.91 35.32
CA ALA A 188 -31.40 -12.55 34.26
C ALA A 188 -32.16 -12.67 32.93
N SER A 189 -33.48 -12.92 32.99
CA SER A 189 -34.36 -13.05 31.81
C SER A 189 -34.51 -11.78 30.98
N ASP A 190 -34.20 -10.62 31.55
CA ASP A 190 -34.31 -9.33 30.83
C ASP A 190 -33.09 -9.10 29.93
N LEU A 191 -32.01 -9.84 30.17
CA LEU A 191 -30.78 -9.74 29.41
C LEU A 191 -30.93 -10.38 28.04
N ARG A 192 -30.20 -9.85 27.06
CA ARG A 192 -30.19 -10.37 25.69
C ARG A 192 -28.77 -10.50 25.18
N SER A 193 -28.50 -11.61 24.50
CA SER A 193 -27.25 -11.76 23.76
C SER A 193 -27.28 -10.83 22.55
N TYR A 194 -26.63 -9.67 22.66
CA TYR A 194 -26.58 -8.65 21.63
C TYR A 194 -25.13 -8.30 21.29
N TRP A 195 -24.83 -8.20 20.00
CA TRP A 195 -23.59 -7.66 19.47
C TRP A 195 -23.81 -7.14 18.04
N ASN A 196 -22.87 -6.33 17.54
CA ASN A 196 -22.92 -5.87 16.15
C ASN A 196 -22.47 -6.99 15.20
N GLY A 197 -23.42 -7.60 14.48
CA GLY A 197 -23.18 -8.68 13.53
C GLY A 197 -22.46 -8.26 12.24
N GLU A 198 -22.46 -6.97 11.90
CA GLU A 198 -21.72 -6.43 10.75
C GLU A 198 -20.22 -6.33 11.06
N LYS A 199 -19.88 -6.02 12.32
CA LYS A 199 -18.50 -5.94 12.81
C LYS A 199 -17.94 -7.30 13.17
N ILE A 200 -18.72 -8.15 13.83
CA ILE A 200 -18.27 -9.47 14.25
C ILE A 200 -19.30 -10.53 13.85
N ARG A 201 -18.87 -11.42 12.95
CA ARG A 201 -19.67 -12.54 12.46
C ARG A 201 -19.13 -13.84 13.03
N PHE A 202 -19.97 -14.55 13.77
CA PHE A 202 -19.66 -15.90 14.21
C PHE A 202 -19.48 -16.84 13.01
N LEU A 203 -18.44 -17.68 13.05
CA LEU A 203 -18.25 -18.75 12.08
C LEU A 203 -18.67 -20.08 12.70
N ASN A 204 -19.69 -20.71 12.12
CA ASN A 204 -19.94 -22.11 12.42
C ASN A 204 -18.83 -23.00 11.78
N PRO A 205 -18.67 -24.26 12.20
CA PRO A 205 -17.60 -25.12 11.68
C PRO A 205 -17.62 -25.26 10.15
N ALA A 206 -18.79 -25.38 9.53
CA ALA A 206 -18.91 -25.46 8.07
C ALA A 206 -18.38 -24.20 7.37
N GLN A 207 -18.83 -23.02 7.81
CA GLN A 207 -18.36 -21.73 7.31
C GLN A 207 -16.86 -21.53 7.55
N LEU A 208 -16.32 -22.06 8.64
CA LEU A 208 -14.89 -22.02 8.89
C LEU A 208 -14.11 -22.85 7.86
N PHE A 209 -14.57 -24.06 7.54
CA PHE A 209 -13.96 -24.86 6.49
C PHE A 209 -14.07 -24.20 5.11
N ASP A 210 -15.24 -23.65 4.77
CA ASP A 210 -15.44 -22.93 3.51
C ASP A 210 -14.53 -21.69 3.41
N THR A 211 -14.42 -20.93 4.49
CA THR A 211 -13.55 -19.75 4.56
C THR A 211 -12.08 -20.15 4.47
N ALA A 212 -11.67 -21.24 5.12
CA ALA A 212 -10.31 -21.76 5.04
C ALA A 212 -9.99 -22.27 3.64
N ALA A 213 -10.90 -23.00 2.99
CA ALA A 213 -10.74 -23.46 1.62
C ALA A 213 -10.61 -22.29 0.63
N ALA A 214 -11.47 -21.26 0.77
CA ALA A 214 -11.39 -20.05 -0.02
C ALA A 214 -10.06 -19.32 0.18
N ALA A 215 -9.58 -19.20 1.42
CA ALA A 215 -8.29 -18.58 1.73
C ALA A 215 -7.11 -19.37 1.15
N VAL A 216 -7.14 -20.70 1.22
CA VAL A 216 -6.11 -21.57 0.62
C VAL A 216 -6.10 -21.42 -0.90
N SER A 217 -7.27 -21.41 -1.54
CA SER A 217 -7.39 -21.19 -2.99
C SER A 217 -6.86 -19.82 -3.40
N ALA A 218 -7.22 -18.76 -2.67
CA ALA A 218 -6.73 -17.41 -2.93
C ALA A 218 -5.20 -17.32 -2.77
N CYS A 219 -4.63 -17.98 -1.75
CA CYS A 219 -3.18 -18.03 -1.56
C CYS A 219 -2.46 -18.80 -2.69
N ALA A 220 -3.06 -19.89 -3.18
CA ALA A 220 -2.52 -20.61 -4.32
C ALA A 220 -2.54 -19.75 -5.58
N GLN A 221 -3.62 -19.01 -5.82
CA GLN A 221 -3.74 -18.12 -6.96
C GLN A 221 -2.75 -16.95 -6.89
N THR A 222 -2.60 -16.29 -5.74
CA THR A 222 -1.64 -15.19 -5.59
C THR A 222 -0.20 -15.66 -5.74
N LYS A 223 0.12 -16.89 -5.34
CA LYS A 223 1.45 -17.48 -5.61
C LYS A 223 1.71 -17.64 -7.11
N LEU A 224 0.74 -18.17 -7.86
CA LEU A 224 0.86 -18.31 -9.32
C LEU A 224 0.97 -16.95 -10.02
N GLU A 225 0.18 -15.97 -9.58
CA GLU A 225 0.25 -14.60 -10.11
C GLU A 225 1.61 -13.95 -9.80
N ASN A 226 2.15 -14.14 -8.59
CA ASN A 226 3.46 -13.65 -8.22
C ASN A 226 4.59 -14.33 -9.01
N GLU A 227 4.49 -15.64 -9.26
CA GLU A 227 5.45 -16.38 -10.10
C GLU A 227 5.41 -15.88 -11.55
N ALA A 228 4.22 -15.67 -12.11
CA ALA A 228 4.06 -15.11 -13.45
C ALA A 228 4.59 -13.66 -13.55
N GLN A 229 4.35 -12.85 -12.51
CA GLN A 229 4.92 -11.49 -12.42
C GLN A 229 6.44 -11.53 -12.31
N ALA A 230 7.01 -12.43 -11.50
CA ALA A 230 8.45 -12.58 -11.37
C ALA A 230 9.10 -12.96 -12.70
N GLN A 231 8.48 -13.86 -13.47
CA GLN A 231 8.95 -14.22 -14.81
C GLN A 231 8.87 -13.04 -15.79
N THR A 232 7.80 -12.26 -15.74
CA THR A 232 7.66 -11.04 -16.56
C THR A 232 8.75 -10.02 -16.23
N ILE A 233 9.09 -9.85 -14.94
CA ILE A 233 10.18 -8.97 -14.50
C ILE A 233 11.52 -9.46 -15.04
N GLU A 234 11.77 -10.78 -15.02
CA GLU A 234 13.00 -11.35 -15.56
C GLU A 234 13.12 -11.14 -17.08
N ASP A 235 12.05 -11.38 -17.83
CA ASP A 235 12.01 -11.18 -19.28
C ASP A 235 12.25 -9.71 -19.65
N LEU A 236 11.57 -8.77 -18.97
CA LEU A 236 11.82 -7.33 -19.12
C LEU A 236 13.26 -6.94 -18.75
N GLY A 237 13.84 -7.59 -17.74
CA GLY A 237 15.24 -7.42 -17.38
C GLY A 237 16.19 -7.83 -18.51
N ARG A 238 15.90 -8.95 -19.19
CA ARG A 238 16.67 -9.39 -20.37
C ARG A 238 16.52 -8.42 -21.53
N ASP A 239 15.30 -7.98 -21.83
CA ASP A 239 15.04 -7.01 -22.91
C ASP A 239 15.75 -5.67 -22.68
N LEU A 240 15.74 -5.17 -21.44
CA LEU A 240 16.45 -3.95 -21.07
C LEU A 240 17.97 -4.11 -21.20
N SER A 241 18.51 -5.28 -20.83
CA SER A 241 19.94 -5.55 -21.01
C SER A 241 20.33 -5.59 -22.49
N PHE A 242 19.50 -6.23 -23.33
CA PHE A 242 19.71 -6.27 -24.77
C PHE A 242 19.63 -4.87 -25.39
N ALA A 243 18.63 -4.07 -25.03
CA ALA A 243 18.48 -2.70 -25.51
C ALA A 243 19.67 -1.83 -25.09
N ARG A 244 20.17 -1.99 -23.86
CA ARG A 244 21.37 -1.30 -23.38
C ARG A 244 22.61 -1.67 -24.19
N ASP A 245 22.80 -2.94 -24.50
CA ASP A 245 23.93 -3.40 -25.31
C ASP A 245 23.85 -2.87 -26.74
N GLU A 246 22.67 -2.86 -27.36
CA GLU A 246 22.46 -2.26 -28.68
C GLU A 246 22.73 -0.75 -28.67
N VAL A 247 22.24 0.00 -27.69
CA VAL A 247 22.55 1.43 -27.54
C VAL A 247 24.05 1.67 -27.39
N SER A 248 24.74 0.83 -26.60
CA SER A 248 26.20 0.89 -26.44
C SER A 248 26.94 0.69 -27.76
N LYS A 249 26.54 -0.32 -28.55
CA LYS A 249 27.12 -0.58 -29.89
C LYS A 249 26.85 0.56 -30.87
N VAL A 250 25.65 1.12 -30.89
CA VAL A 250 25.31 2.25 -31.77
C VAL A 250 26.12 3.48 -31.37
N THR A 251 26.30 3.71 -30.07
CA THR A 251 27.10 4.84 -29.57
C THR A 251 28.56 4.70 -29.98
N SER A 252 29.16 3.51 -29.83
CA SER A 252 30.55 3.29 -30.24
C SER A 252 30.75 3.38 -31.76
N ALA A 253 29.79 2.88 -32.55
CA ALA A 253 29.79 3.04 -34.00
C ALA A 253 29.68 4.53 -34.41
N PHE A 254 28.88 5.31 -33.69
CA PHE A 254 28.74 6.75 -33.92
C PHE A 254 30.03 7.51 -33.57
N GLU A 255 30.69 7.19 -32.46
CA GLU A 255 32.00 7.76 -32.11
C GLU A 255 33.08 7.43 -33.16
N LEU A 256 33.09 6.20 -33.67
CA LEU A 256 33.98 5.82 -34.76
C LEU A 256 33.69 6.60 -36.05
N ALA A 257 32.41 6.79 -36.39
CA ALA A 257 32.00 7.60 -37.54
C ALA A 257 32.42 9.07 -37.37
N LEU A 258 32.31 9.64 -36.17
CA LEU A 258 32.76 11.00 -35.88
C LEU A 258 34.28 11.15 -36.01
N SER A 259 35.07 10.22 -35.45
CA SER A 259 36.54 10.26 -35.56
C SER A 259 37.03 10.09 -37.00
N THR A 260 36.39 9.23 -37.78
CA THR A 260 36.70 9.08 -39.21
C THR A 260 36.29 10.31 -40.01
N HIS A 261 35.15 10.95 -39.71
CA HIS A 261 34.78 12.21 -40.35
C HIS A 261 35.76 13.33 -40.04
N ALA A 262 36.21 13.44 -38.78
CA ALA A 262 37.22 14.43 -38.38
C ALA A 262 38.53 14.25 -39.15
N SER A 263 39.00 13.01 -39.35
CA SER A 263 40.23 12.77 -40.14
C SER A 263 40.05 13.06 -41.64
N PHE A 264 38.86 12.84 -42.19
CA PHE A 264 38.54 13.28 -43.56
C PHE A 264 38.50 14.80 -43.69
N GLU A 265 37.96 15.52 -42.70
CA GLU A 265 37.97 16.99 -42.69
C GLU A 265 39.41 17.54 -42.60
N GLU A 266 40.26 16.98 -41.73
CA GLU A 266 41.68 17.35 -41.64
C GLU A 266 42.43 17.09 -42.96
N ALA A 267 42.21 15.93 -43.59
CA ALA A 267 42.79 15.62 -44.89
C ALA A 267 42.27 16.56 -46.00
N GLY A 268 40.99 16.95 -45.93
CA GLY A 268 40.39 17.94 -46.82
C GLY A 268 41.04 19.32 -46.68
N GLN A 269 41.20 19.80 -45.45
CA GLN A 269 41.87 21.08 -45.14
C GLN A 269 43.31 21.11 -45.66
N LEU A 270 44.09 20.04 -45.40
CA LEU A 270 45.47 19.94 -45.93
C LEU A 270 45.51 20.00 -47.46
N ARG A 271 44.54 19.36 -48.13
CA ARG A 271 44.46 19.40 -49.59
C ARG A 271 44.06 20.78 -50.12
N GLU A 272 43.14 21.47 -49.45
CA GLU A 272 42.78 22.85 -49.78
C GLU A 272 43.96 23.80 -49.59
N GLU A 273 44.74 23.66 -48.53
CA GLU A 273 45.97 24.44 -48.31
C GLU A 273 47.01 24.22 -49.42
N GLN A 274 47.20 22.97 -49.85
CA GLN A 274 48.10 22.64 -50.97
C GLN A 274 47.64 23.29 -52.28
N LEU A 275 46.35 23.19 -52.60
CA LEU A 275 45.78 23.82 -53.80
C LEU A 275 45.90 25.34 -53.74
N ASN A 276 45.67 25.96 -52.58
CA ASN A 276 45.83 27.40 -52.39
C ASN A 276 47.29 27.84 -52.56
N ALA A 277 48.25 27.04 -52.09
CA ALA A 277 49.67 27.30 -52.30
C ALA A 277 50.05 27.20 -53.79
N GLU A 278 49.52 26.20 -54.50
CA GLU A 278 49.72 26.04 -55.95
C GLU A 278 49.11 27.20 -56.75
N ILE A 279 47.88 27.59 -56.45
CA ILE A 279 47.21 28.76 -57.05
C ILE A 279 48.04 30.02 -56.82
N LYS A 280 48.59 30.20 -55.61
CA LYS A 280 49.46 31.34 -55.30
C LYS A 280 50.72 31.33 -56.17
N CYS A 281 51.44 30.21 -56.25
CA CYS A 281 52.62 30.08 -57.11
C CYS A 281 52.30 30.35 -58.59
N LEU A 282 51.18 29.84 -59.10
CA LEU A 282 50.74 30.07 -60.47
C LEU A 282 50.41 31.55 -60.71
N ASN A 283 49.78 32.22 -59.74
CA ASN A 283 49.50 33.66 -59.82
C ASN A 283 50.80 34.48 -59.79
N ASP A 284 51.75 34.13 -58.93
CA ASP A 284 53.06 34.81 -58.86
C ASP A 284 53.84 34.65 -60.18
N ALA A 285 53.84 33.44 -60.76
CA ALA A 285 54.44 33.18 -62.07
C ALA A 285 53.72 33.93 -63.21
N LYS A 286 52.39 34.04 -63.14
CA LYS A 286 51.60 34.83 -64.08
C LYS A 286 51.97 36.32 -64.01
N VAL A 287 52.11 36.87 -62.81
CA VAL A 287 52.52 38.27 -62.61
C VAL A 287 53.93 38.50 -63.16
N GLU A 288 54.87 37.57 -62.96
CA GLU A 288 56.22 37.71 -63.55
C GLU A 288 56.18 37.63 -65.08
N LEU A 289 55.39 36.72 -65.66
CA LEU A 289 55.19 36.64 -67.11
C LEU A 289 54.52 37.89 -67.68
N GLU A 290 53.54 38.47 -66.97
CA GLU A 290 52.92 39.74 -67.34
C GLU A 290 53.95 40.89 -67.28
N ARG A 291 54.83 40.89 -66.26
CA ARG A 291 55.94 41.85 -66.13
C ARG A 291 56.97 41.70 -67.25
N GLU A 292 57.33 40.47 -67.63
CA GLU A 292 58.21 40.16 -68.76
C GLU A 292 57.57 40.57 -70.10
N LEU A 293 56.27 40.31 -70.28
CA LEU A 293 55.52 40.74 -71.46
C LEU A 293 55.46 42.27 -71.57
N GLU A 294 55.28 42.97 -70.45
CA GLU A 294 55.23 44.42 -70.41
C GLU A 294 56.62 45.04 -70.62
N ALA A 295 57.67 44.42 -70.10
CA ALA A 295 59.06 44.78 -70.42
C ALA A 295 59.40 44.54 -71.91
N ALA A 296 58.92 43.44 -72.50
CA ALA A 296 59.09 43.17 -73.93
C ALA A 296 58.30 44.15 -74.80
N ARG A 297 57.10 44.57 -74.38
CA ARG A 297 56.31 45.61 -75.04
C ARG A 297 56.96 46.99 -74.97
N LEU A 298 57.65 47.32 -73.86
CA LEU A 298 58.40 48.58 -73.73
C LEU A 298 59.73 48.56 -74.49
N ALA A 299 60.29 47.38 -74.78
CA ALA A 299 61.48 47.21 -75.62
C ALA A 299 61.20 47.34 -77.13
N PHE A 300 59.93 47.30 -77.56
CA PHE A 300 59.51 47.44 -78.96
C PHE A 300 58.39 48.49 -79.11
N PRO A 301 58.70 49.74 -79.50
CA PRO A 301 57.67 50.68 -79.89
C PRO A 301 57.14 50.29 -81.26
N ASN A 302 55.88 49.83 -81.33
CA ASN A 302 55.24 49.50 -82.60
C ASN A 302 54.77 50.78 -83.31
N ASP A 303 55.28 51.01 -84.51
CA ASP A 303 54.63 51.83 -85.54
C ASP A 303 53.94 50.90 -86.54
N GLN A 304 52.60 50.94 -86.51
CA GLN A 304 51.56 50.66 -87.53
C GLN A 304 51.82 49.56 -88.60
N LEU A 305 50.92 48.61 -88.84
CA LEU A 305 49.61 48.76 -89.56
C LEU A 305 48.89 47.39 -89.47
N SER A 306 47.67 47.30 -88.92
CA SER A 306 46.35 47.39 -89.59
C SER A 306 45.68 46.04 -89.91
N ASN A 307 44.72 45.66 -89.05
CA ASN A 307 43.32 45.17 -89.23
C ASN A 307 42.82 44.60 -90.58
N PRO A 308 41.64 43.90 -90.65
CA PRO A 308 40.74 43.36 -89.59
C PRO A 308 40.38 41.86 -89.83
N THR A 309 39.70 41.12 -88.92
CA THR A 309 38.24 40.77 -88.93
C THR A 309 38.08 39.43 -88.17
N PRO A 310 36.89 38.98 -87.68
CA PRO A 310 35.91 39.50 -86.72
C PRO A 310 35.89 38.66 -85.38
N PRO A 311 35.04 38.94 -84.37
CA PRO A 311 35.11 38.27 -83.07
C PRO A 311 34.37 36.92 -83.07
N PRO A 312 34.85 35.88 -82.38
CA PRO A 312 33.99 34.77 -82.01
C PRO A 312 33.30 35.08 -80.68
N GLN A 313 32.00 35.36 -80.75
CA GLN A 313 31.06 35.06 -79.67
C GLN A 313 29.86 34.34 -80.31
N PRO A 314 29.09 33.50 -79.61
CA PRO A 314 29.34 32.78 -78.35
C PRO A 314 29.08 31.25 -78.52
N ALA A 315 29.87 30.39 -77.88
CA ALA A 315 29.44 29.00 -77.67
C ALA A 315 28.48 28.98 -76.47
N ARG A 316 27.18 29.12 -76.77
CA ARG A 316 26.09 29.05 -75.80
C ARG A 316 25.54 27.63 -75.72
N VAL A 317 26.26 26.70 -75.08
CA VAL A 317 25.73 25.46 -74.45
C VAL A 317 26.78 25.04 -73.40
N GLY A 318 26.50 24.83 -72.13
CA GLY A 318 25.24 24.68 -71.43
C GLY A 318 25.08 25.69 -70.30
N SER A 319 23.82 25.85 -69.93
CA SER A 319 23.40 26.34 -68.62
C SER A 319 24.38 25.92 -67.54
N VAL A 320 24.96 26.89 -66.82
CA VAL A 320 25.17 26.70 -65.39
C VAL A 320 23.81 26.28 -64.87
N PRO A 321 23.59 25.04 -64.40
CA PRO A 321 22.42 24.82 -63.60
C PRO A 321 22.58 25.82 -62.46
N LYS A 322 21.55 26.63 -62.19
CA LYS A 322 21.32 27.02 -60.80
C LYS A 322 21.41 25.70 -60.06
N SER A 323 22.51 25.44 -59.38
CA SER A 323 22.59 24.42 -58.37
C SER A 323 21.64 24.94 -57.30
N ARG A 324 20.35 24.66 -57.53
CA ARG A 324 19.44 24.39 -56.45
C ARG A 324 20.20 23.32 -55.69
N LEU A 325 20.79 23.70 -54.57
CA LEU A 325 21.30 22.79 -53.56
C LEU A 325 20.08 21.99 -53.12
N VAL A 326 19.70 21.01 -53.92
CA VAL A 326 18.93 19.88 -53.46
C VAL A 326 19.98 19.09 -52.73
N LEU A 327 20.10 19.35 -51.42
CA LEU A 327 20.65 18.39 -50.49
C LEU A 327 19.82 17.13 -50.68
N GLU A 328 20.21 16.28 -51.62
CA GLU A 328 19.83 14.88 -51.57
C GLU A 328 20.53 14.33 -50.35
N LEU A 329 19.86 14.49 -49.20
CA LEU A 329 20.13 13.65 -48.04
C LEU A 329 20.19 12.23 -48.59
N GLY A 330 21.38 11.63 -48.53
CA GLY A 330 21.56 10.22 -48.87
C GLY A 330 20.50 9.39 -48.15
N GLN A 331 20.15 8.25 -48.72
CA GLN A 331 19.08 7.39 -48.18
C GLN A 331 19.26 7.11 -46.68
N SER A 332 20.52 7.03 -46.23
CA SER A 332 20.96 6.95 -44.83
C SER A 332 20.61 8.17 -43.97
N ALA A 333 20.78 9.39 -44.49
CA ALA A 333 20.39 10.62 -43.80
C ALA A 333 18.86 10.79 -43.76
N ARG A 334 18.14 10.37 -44.81
CA ARG A 334 16.67 10.32 -44.77
C ARG A 334 16.17 9.34 -43.72
N THR A 335 16.75 8.14 -43.63
CA THR A 335 16.40 7.18 -42.57
C THR A 335 16.74 7.71 -41.18
N ALA A 336 17.85 8.44 -41.01
CA ALA A 336 18.21 9.04 -39.73
C ALA A 336 17.22 10.15 -39.32
N VAL A 337 16.81 11.03 -40.25
CA VAL A 337 15.81 12.07 -39.98
C VAL A 337 14.45 11.46 -39.65
N TRP A 338 14.02 10.43 -40.38
CA TRP A 338 12.78 9.70 -40.08
C TRP A 338 12.85 8.92 -38.78
N ALA A 339 14.00 8.35 -38.42
CA ALA A 339 14.21 7.68 -37.14
C ALA A 339 14.19 8.68 -35.97
N TYR A 340 14.79 9.85 -36.12
CA TYR A 340 14.72 10.92 -35.13
C TYR A 340 13.29 11.46 -34.96
N LEU A 341 12.55 11.66 -36.06
CA LEU A 341 11.14 12.04 -36.03
C LEU A 341 10.26 10.96 -35.37
N ALA A 342 10.51 9.68 -35.67
CA ALA A 342 9.81 8.56 -35.03
C ALA A 342 10.11 8.50 -33.53
N ALA A 343 11.38 8.66 -33.12
CA ALA A 343 11.77 8.70 -31.72
C ALA A 343 11.11 9.88 -30.97
N PHE A 344 11.03 11.06 -31.59
CA PHE A 344 10.35 12.22 -31.01
C PHE A 344 8.83 12.01 -30.88
N CYS A 345 8.19 11.39 -31.87
CA CYS A 345 6.77 11.05 -31.80
C CYS A 345 6.49 10.00 -30.71
N VAL A 346 7.31 8.96 -30.59
CA VAL A 346 7.16 7.93 -29.55
C VAL A 346 7.38 8.51 -28.16
N LEU A 347 8.42 9.33 -27.96
CA LEU A 347 8.67 10.01 -26.69
C LEU A 347 7.58 11.02 -26.34
N GLY A 348 7.03 11.73 -27.34
CA GLY A 348 5.89 12.65 -27.16
C GLY A 348 4.60 11.93 -26.76
N ILE A 349 4.32 10.76 -27.36
CA ILE A 349 3.15 9.94 -27.00
C ILE A 349 3.31 9.33 -25.61
N CYS A 350 4.51 8.89 -25.24
CA CYS A 350 4.80 8.41 -23.89
C CYS A 350 4.66 9.52 -22.83
N ALA A 351 5.08 10.75 -23.14
CA ALA A 351 4.91 11.90 -22.24
C ALA A 351 3.42 12.28 -22.06
N LEU A 352 2.61 12.18 -23.11
CA LEU A 352 1.15 12.41 -23.02
C LEU A 352 0.43 11.27 -22.29
N ALA A 353 0.87 10.03 -22.40
CA ALA A 353 0.31 8.90 -21.66
C ALA A 353 0.56 9.01 -20.15
N VAL A 354 1.71 9.54 -19.73
CA VAL A 354 2.07 9.74 -18.31
C VAL A 354 1.34 10.96 -17.69
N LEU A 355 0.93 11.94 -18.50
CA LEU A 355 0.15 13.10 -18.07
C LEU A 355 -1.38 12.86 -18.10
N GLY A 356 -1.86 11.85 -18.82
CA GLY A 356 -3.28 11.50 -18.92
C GLY A 356 -3.81 10.56 -17.84
N THR A 357 -2.96 10.05 -16.94
CA THR A 357 -3.33 9.14 -15.84
C THR A 357 -3.24 9.79 -14.46
N ARG A 358 -3.45 11.10 -14.35
CA ARG A 358 -3.62 11.81 -13.07
C ARG A 358 -4.97 12.51 -12.99
#